data_AF-A0A1G6YUL9-F1
#
_entry.id   AF-A0A1G6YUL9-F1
#
_cell.length_a   1.000
_cell.length_b   1.000
_cell.length_c   1.000
_cell.angle_alpha   90.00
_cell.angle_beta   90.00
_cell.angle_gamma   90.00
#
_symmetry.space_group_name_H-M   'P 1'
#
loop_
_entity.id
_entity.type
_entity.pdbx_description
1 polymer ?
#
loop_
_entity_poly.entity_id
_entity_poly.type
_entity_poly.pdbx_seq_one_letter_code
_entity_poly.pdbx_strand_id
1 'polypeptide(L)' 'MTYSLDFRKQVLKSLDEGMTFAEAAESYNLSPTTIQNWKRRVHSKTTRQTKPYKIPDDVLLNDVKEYPDDYQYERARRL' A
#
# COMPACT_ATOMS: atom_id res chain seq x y z
N MET A 1 -13.80 5.00 7.13
CA MET A 1 -14.60 3.81 6.77
C MET A 1 -14.14 3.30 5.41
N THR A 2 -13.99 1.99 5.27
CA THR A 2 -13.50 1.36 4.04
C THR A 2 -14.64 0.56 3.45
N TYR A 3 -15.13 0.94 2.27
CA TYR A 3 -16.17 0.19 1.56
C TYR A 3 -15.74 -1.25 1.34
N SER A 4 -16.65 -2.21 1.46
CA SER A 4 -16.36 -3.63 1.24
C SER A 4 -15.91 -3.89 -0.20
N LEU A 5 -15.17 -4.97 -0.40
CA LEU A 5 -14.68 -5.35 -1.73
C LEU A 5 -15.85 -5.64 -2.68
N ASP A 6 -16.86 -6.33 -2.18
CA ASP A 6 -18.05 -6.70 -2.96
C ASP A 6 -18.83 -5.48 -3.43
N PHE A 7 -18.98 -4.47 -2.56
CA PHE A 7 -19.62 -3.22 -2.93
C PHE A 7 -18.86 -2.50 -4.04
N ARG A 8 -17.52 -2.43 -3.96
CA ARG A 8 -16.70 -1.82 -5.02
C ARG A 8 -16.83 -2.56 -6.34
N LYS A 9 -16.86 -3.89 -6.30
CA LYS A 9 -17.07 -4.73 -7.49
C LYS A 9 -18.45 -4.49 -8.10
N GLN A 10 -19.49 -4.35 -7.27
CA GLN A 10 -20.83 -4.05 -7.75
C GLN A 10 -20.88 -2.69 -8.48
N VAL A 11 -20.29 -1.64 -7.90
CA VAL A 11 -20.23 -0.31 -8.52
C VAL A 11 -19.39 -0.30 -9.81
N LEU A 12 -18.35 -1.12 -9.90
CA LEU A 12 -17.57 -1.24 -11.14
C LEU A 12 -18.31 -2.07 -12.19
N LYS A 13 -19.11 -3.05 -11.78
CA LYS A 13 -19.95 -3.81 -12.70
C LYS A 13 -21.00 -2.91 -13.37
N SER A 14 -21.62 -1.99 -12.63
CA SER A 14 -22.58 -1.05 -13.21
C SER A 14 -21.94 -0.09 -14.22
N LEU A 15 -20.65 0.24 -14.05
CA LEU A 15 -19.85 0.97 -15.05
C LEU A 15 -19.61 0.15 -16.32
N ASP A 16 -19.29 -1.14 -16.18
CA ASP A 16 -19.09 -2.05 -17.32
C ASP A 16 -20.41 -2.29 -18.09
N GLU A 17 -21.55 -2.21 -17.40
CA GLU A 17 -22.91 -2.26 -17.99
C GLU A 17 -23.28 -0.98 -18.76
N GLY A 18 -22.43 0.05 -18.73
CA GLY A 18 -22.56 1.26 -19.56
C GLY A 18 -22.93 2.53 -18.80
N MET A 19 -23.04 2.51 -17.46
CA MET A 19 -23.21 3.75 -16.70
C MET A 19 -21.98 4.63 -16.80
N THR A 20 -22.19 5.94 -16.78
CA THR A 20 -21.12 6.91 -16.60
C THR A 20 -20.68 7.00 -15.14
N PHE A 21 -19.48 7.54 -14.89
CA PHE A 21 -19.02 7.78 -13.52
C PHE A 21 -19.90 8.75 -12.73
N ALA A 22 -20.53 9.72 -13.41
CA ALA A 22 -21.41 10.70 -12.78
C ALA A 22 -22.73 10.06 -12.32
N GLU A 23 -23.35 9.26 -13.19
CA GLU A 23 -24.58 8.52 -12.87
C GLU A 23 -24.36 7.50 -11.75
N ALA A 24 -23.23 6.76 -11.79
CA ALA A 24 -22.88 5.85 -10.72
C ALA A 24 -22.61 6.59 -9.40
N ALA A 25 -21.95 7.75 -9.44
CA ALA A 25 -21.71 8.57 -8.27
C ALA A 25 -23.02 9.04 -7.61
N GLU A 26 -23.99 9.50 -8.41
CA GLU A 26 -25.31 9.90 -7.94
C GLU A 26 -26.10 8.71 -7.37
N SER A 27 -26.13 7.58 -8.10
CA SER A 27 -26.87 6.37 -7.71
C SER A 27 -26.38 5.76 -6.41
N TYR A 28 -25.06 5.74 -6.19
CA TYR A 28 -24.45 5.14 -5.00
C TYR A 28 -24.10 6.17 -3.92
N ASN A 29 -24.44 7.45 -4.12
CA ASN A 29 -24.09 8.57 -3.24
C ASN A 29 -22.58 8.62 -2.90
N LEU A 30 -21.75 8.46 -3.93
CA LEU A 30 -20.29 8.46 -3.85
C LEU A 30 -19.71 9.65 -4.59
N SER A 31 -18.46 10.01 -4.28
CA SER A 31 -17.74 10.93 -5.17
C SER A 31 -17.30 10.22 -6.46
N PRO A 32 -17.36 10.87 -7.64
CA PRO A 32 -16.83 10.30 -8.88
C PRO A 32 -15.36 9.91 -8.75
N THR A 33 -14.58 10.67 -7.97
CA THR A 33 -13.17 10.39 -7.68
C THR A 33 -12.96 9.08 -6.94
N THR A 34 -13.88 8.69 -6.05
CA THR A 34 -13.83 7.41 -5.33
C THR A 34 -13.97 6.25 -6.30
N ILE A 35 -14.92 6.34 -7.23
CA ILE A 35 -15.17 5.31 -8.24
C ILE A 35 -13.99 5.20 -9.21
N GLN A 36 -13.43 6.33 -9.65
CA GLN A 36 -12.21 6.35 -10.47
C GLN A 36 -11.02 5.69 -9.76
N ASN A 37 -10.86 5.94 -8.45
CA ASN A 37 -9.82 5.30 -7.64
C ASN A 37 -10.03 3.77 -7.57
N TRP A 38 -11.26 3.28 -7.46
CA TRP A 38 -11.55 1.85 -7.49
C TRP A 38 -11.29 1.21 -8.84
N LYS A 39 -11.56 1.91 -9.95
CA LYS A 39 -11.19 1.44 -11.29
C LYS A 39 -9.67 1.28 -11.44
N ARG A 40 -8.87 2.16 -10.83
CA ARG A 40 -7.41 2.01 -10.77
C ARG A 40 -6.97 0.89 -9.84
N ARG A 41 -7.66 0.70 -8.72
CA ARG A 41 -7.38 -0.36 -7.74
C ARG A 41 -8.62 -0.69 -6.92
N VAL A 42 -9.16 -1.90 -7.11
CA VAL A 42 -10.33 -2.40 -6.36
C VAL A 42 -10.01 -2.64 -4.89
N HIS A 43 -8.83 -3.20 -4.61
CA HIS A 43 -8.45 -3.58 -3.24
C HIS A 43 -7.97 -2.36 -2.44
N SER A 44 -8.34 -2.29 -1.15
CA SER A 44 -7.74 -1.31 -0.25
C SER A 44 -6.25 -1.59 -0.10
N LYS A 45 -5.48 -0.54 0.24
CA LYS A 45 -4.13 -0.74 0.76
C LYS A 45 -4.27 -1.40 2.14
N THR A 46 -3.87 -2.66 2.27
CA THR A 46 -3.88 -3.38 3.55
C THR A 46 -2.86 -2.77 4.50
N THR A 47 -1.62 -2.58 4.02
CA THR A 47 -0.51 -2.12 4.84
C THR A 47 0.18 -0.95 4.16
N ARG A 48 0.69 -0.01 4.97
CA ARG A 48 1.55 1.06 4.46
C ARG A 48 2.88 0.42 4.02
N GLN A 49 3.27 0.66 2.77
CA GLN A 49 4.60 0.30 2.31
C GLN A 49 5.60 1.25 2.96
N THR A 50 6.30 0.78 3.99
CA THR A 50 7.33 1.54 4.71
C THR A 50 8.66 0.83 4.60
N LYS A 51 9.73 1.61 4.42
CA LYS A 51 11.08 1.07 4.59
C LYS A 51 11.27 0.64 6.05
N PRO A 52 11.95 -0.48 6.31
CA PRO A 52 12.29 -0.87 7.67
C PRO A 52 13.18 0.20 8.30
N TYR A 53 12.97 0.45 9.59
CA TYR A 53 13.80 1.39 10.35
C TYR A 53 15.14 0.79 10.79
N LYS A 54 15.23 -0.55 10.83
CA LYS A 54 16.43 -1.29 11.25
C LYS A 54 17.20 -1.81 10.04
N ILE A 55 18.51 -1.93 10.20
CA ILE A 55 19.43 -2.57 9.25
C ILE A 55 19.02 -4.04 9.09
N PRO A 56 19.09 -4.63 7.89
CA PRO A 56 18.83 -6.07 7.69
C PRO A 56 19.79 -6.96 8.49
N ASP A 57 19.27 -8.05 9.04
CA ASP A 57 20.05 -8.97 9.89
C ASP A 57 21.25 -9.56 9.15
N ASP A 58 21.11 -9.88 7.86
CA ASP A 58 22.19 -10.45 7.05
C ASP A 58 23.40 -9.51 6.92
N VAL A 59 23.12 -8.21 6.76
CA VAL A 59 24.15 -7.17 6.61
C VAL A 59 24.88 -6.98 7.94
N LEU A 60 24.14 -6.91 9.04
CA LEU A 60 24.71 -6.78 10.38
C LEU A 60 25.57 -8.00 10.74
N LEU A 61 25.11 -9.20 10.41
CA LEU A 61 25.79 -10.45 10.72
C LEU A 61 27.11 -10.58 9.96
N ASN A 62 27.18 -10.11 8.71
CA ASN A 62 28.42 -10.07 7.94
C ASN A 62 29.42 -9.06 8.53
N ASP A 63 28.98 -7.85 8.90
CA ASP A 63 29.87 -6.85 9.52
C ASP A 63 30.42 -7.32 10.88
N VAL A 64 29.63 -8.03 11.68
CA VAL A 64 30.09 -8.64 12.94
C VAL A 64 31.16 -9.71 12.70
N LYS A 65 31.08 -10.46 11.60
CA LYS A 65 32.09 -11.46 11.23
C LYS A 65 33.39 -10.82 10.74
N GLU A 66 33.29 -9.78 9.91
CA GLU A 66 34.46 -9.10 9.35
C GLU A 66 35.19 -8.25 10.38
N TYR A 67 34.44 -7.64 11.30
CA TYR A 67 34.97 -6.74 12.32
C TYR A 67 34.42 -7.13 13.68
N PRO A 68 34.94 -8.17 14.36
CA PRO A 68 34.39 -8.62 15.63
C PRO A 68 34.60 -7.61 16.77
N ASP A 69 35.72 -6.88 16.74
CA ASP A 69 36.14 -5.98 17.83
C ASP A 69 35.58 -4.54 17.70
N ASP A 70 34.99 -4.19 16.56
CA ASP A 70 34.44 -2.86 16.32
C ASP A 70 33.27 -2.54 17.27
N TYR A 71 33.28 -1.32 17.80
CA TYR A 71 32.21 -0.83 18.66
C TYR A 71 30.94 -0.55 17.85
N GLN A 72 29.78 -0.61 18.50
CA GLN A 72 28.48 -0.38 17.84
C GLN A 72 28.36 0.99 17.14
N TYR A 73 29.01 2.04 17.67
CA TYR A 73 28.98 3.37 17.04
C TYR A 73 29.80 3.41 15.73
N GLU A 74 30.81 2.55 15.58
CA GLU A 74 31.64 2.46 14.38
C GLU A 74 30.88 1.71 13.29
N ARG A 75 30.22 0.61 13.67
CA ARG A 75 29.31 -0.14 12.80
C ARG A 75 28.18 0.73 12.28
N ALA A 76 27.57 1.53 13.14
CA ALA A 76 26.49 2.45 12.76
C ALA A 76 26.94 3.60 11.84
N ARG A 77 28.23 3.92 11.78
CA ARG A 77 28.76 4.88 10.78
C ARG A 77 29.01 4.21 9.42
N ARG A 78 29.20 2.89 9.40
CA ARG A 78 29.53 2.10 8.21
C ARG A 78 28.30 1.53 7.51
N LEU A 79 27.34 1.01 8.29
CA LEU A 79 26.09 0.36 7.85
C LEU A 79 24.92 1.34 7.85
#